data_AF-A0A924YKF6-F1
#
_entry.id   AF-A0A924YKF6-F1
#
_cell.length_a   1.000
_cell.length_b   1.000
_cell.length_c   1.000
_cell.angle_alpha   90.00
_cell.angle_beta   90.00
_cell.angle_gamma   90.00
#
_symmetry.space_group_name_H-M   'P 1'
#
loop_
_entity.id
_entity.type
_entity.pdbx_description
1 polymer ?
#
loop_
_entity_poly.entity_id
_entity_poly.type
_entity_poly.pdbx_seq_one_letter_code
_entity_poly.pdbx_strand_id
1 'polypeptide(L)'
;MQKLAAHSVDLVIADPPYNLGKNYGNNNDNKGFGEYLEFSRAWLHEADRLLKPSGTIYVFMGVRFISYLYDILSRELGYQFNSWIC
;
A
#
# COMPACT_ATOMS: atom_id res chain seq x y z
N MET A 1 8.40 -3.46 -8.94
CA MET A 1 7.25 -2.92 -9.71
C MET A 1 7.68 -2.22 -11.00
N GLN A 2 8.82 -1.53 -11.02
CA GLN A 2 9.28 -0.69 -12.15
C GLN A 2 9.46 -1.38 -13.53
N LYS A 3 9.55 -2.71 -13.60
CA LYS A 3 9.67 -3.45 -14.88
C LYS A 3 8.34 -3.76 -15.56
N LEU A 4 7.22 -3.50 -14.88
CA LEU A 4 5.88 -3.77 -15.40
C LEU A 4 5.32 -2.52 -16.10
N ALA A 5 4.62 -2.75 -17.20
CA ALA A 5 3.95 -1.70 -17.96
C ALA A 5 2.87 -1.01 -17.11
N ALA A 6 2.61 0.27 -17.37
CA ALA A 6 1.50 0.97 -16.74
C ALA A 6 0.16 0.37 -17.17
N HIS A 7 -0.85 0.43 -16.30
CA HIS A 7 -2.21 -0.04 -16.57
C HIS A 7 -2.28 -1.47 -17.12
N SER A 8 -1.40 -2.37 -16.65
CA SER A 8 -1.30 -3.74 -17.13
C SER A 8 -1.86 -4.77 -16.14
N VAL A 9 -2.21 -4.35 -14.92
CA VAL A 9 -2.65 -5.24 -13.83
C VAL A 9 -4.12 -4.99 -13.48
N ASP A 10 -4.88 -6.08 -13.34
CA ASP A 10 -6.28 -6.04 -12.92
C ASP A 10 -6.46 -6.08 -11.40
N LEU A 11 -5.52 -6.70 -10.68
CA LEU A 11 -5.62 -6.93 -9.24
C LEU A 11 -4.25 -6.80 -8.57
N VAL A 12 -4.18 -5.97 -7.52
CA VAL A 12 -3.03 -5.90 -6.62
C VAL A 12 -3.45 -6.44 -5.25
N ILE A 13 -2.65 -7.36 -4.71
CA ILE A 13 -2.79 -7.84 -3.34
C ILE A 13 -1.46 -7.55 -2.65
N ALA A 14 -1.49 -6.71 -1.62
CA ALA A 14 -0.30 -6.23 -0.93
C ALA A 14 -0.34 -6.57 0.56
N ASP A 15 0.69 -7.27 1.03
CA ASP A 15 0.99 -7.52 2.45
C ASP A 15 2.32 -6.83 2.81
N PRO A 16 2.34 -5.49 2.96
CA PRO A 16 3.55 -4.73 3.27
C PRO A 16 3.98 -4.93 4.73
N PRO A 17 5.20 -4.51 5.14
CA PRO A 17 5.61 -4.53 6.55
C PRO A 17 4.71 -3.65 7.42
N TYR A 18 4.38 -4.08 8.65
CA TYR A 18 3.40 -3.39 9.52
C TYR A 18 4.03 -2.39 10.50
N ASN A 19 5.36 -2.22 10.44
CA ASN A 19 6.13 -1.34 11.31
C ASN A 19 6.02 -1.73 12.80
N LEU A 20 6.20 -3.01 13.08
CA LEU A 20 6.07 -3.61 14.42
C LEU A 20 7.42 -3.77 15.14
N GLY A 21 8.53 -3.34 14.53
CA GLY A 21 9.88 -3.55 15.06
C GLY A 21 10.32 -5.03 15.01
N LYS A 22 9.71 -5.82 14.12
CA LYS A 22 10.11 -7.18 13.80
C LYS A 22 11.34 -7.18 12.91
N ASN A 23 12.29 -8.02 13.29
CA ASN A 23 13.44 -8.33 12.46
C ASN A 23 13.10 -9.50 11.53
N TYR A 24 12.99 -9.21 10.22
CA TYR A 24 12.73 -10.22 9.19
C TYR A 24 14.02 -10.84 8.61
N GLY A 25 15.12 -10.80 9.37
CA GLY A 25 16.44 -11.31 8.99
C GLY A 25 17.20 -10.38 8.07
N ASN A 26 16.56 -9.86 7.02
CA ASN A 26 17.18 -8.97 6.04
C ASN A 26 16.83 -7.48 6.21
N ASN A 27 15.80 -7.16 6.99
CA ASN A 27 15.36 -5.79 7.25
C ASN A 27 14.62 -5.73 8.59
N ASN A 28 14.75 -4.60 9.29
CA ASN A 28 13.98 -4.28 10.48
C ASN A 28 12.87 -3.29 10.12
N ASP A 29 11.61 -3.60 10.40
CA ASP A 29 10.47 -2.69 10.17
C ASP A 29 10.29 -1.73 11.35
N ASN A 30 11.36 -1.00 11.68
CA ASN A 30 11.34 0.05 12.69
C ASN A 30 11.58 1.42 12.05
N LYS A 31 10.61 1.85 11.24
CA LYS A 31 10.60 3.17 10.60
C LYS A 31 9.93 4.19 11.50
N GLY A 32 10.45 5.42 11.47
CA GLY A 32 9.74 6.56 12.02
C GLY A 32 8.36 6.69 11.38
N PHE A 33 7.41 7.32 12.08
CA PHE A 33 6.03 7.44 11.60
C PHE A 33 5.94 8.06 10.20
N GLY A 34 6.61 9.20 9.99
CA GLY A 34 6.67 9.86 8.68
C GLY A 34 7.39 9.02 7.62
N GLU A 35 8.50 8.38 7.98
CA GLU A 35 9.25 7.51 7.06
C GLU A 35 8.41 6.32 6.58
N TYR A 36 7.57 5.77 7.45
CA TYR A 36 6.64 4.69 7.10
C TYR A 36 5.55 5.17 6.15
N LEU A 37 5.02 6.37 6.35
CA LEU A 37 4.05 6.96 5.43
C LEU A 37 4.67 7.25 4.06
N GLU A 38 5.88 7.79 4.01
CA GLU A 38 6.57 8.03 2.74
C GLU A 38 6.92 6.73 2.01
N PHE A 39 7.37 5.72 2.75
CA PHE A 39 7.50 4.36 2.21
C PHE A 39 6.18 3.87 1.64
N SER A 40 5.08 4.08 2.36
CA SER A 40 3.76 3.58 1.96
C SER A 40 3.22 4.26 0.72
N ARG A 41 3.34 5.59 0.70
CA ARG A 41 3.02 6.45 -0.44
C ARG A 41 3.77 6.01 -1.68
N ALA A 42 5.08 5.75 -1.57
CA ALA A 42 5.90 5.35 -2.71
C ALA A 42 5.42 4.05 -3.37
N TRP A 43 5.11 3.00 -2.58
CA TRP A 43 4.64 1.74 -3.17
C TRP A 43 3.17 1.81 -3.63
N LEU A 44 2.34 2.61 -2.97
CA LEU A 44 0.95 2.83 -3.38
C LEU A 44 0.85 3.56 -4.72
N HIS A 45 1.68 4.58 -4.95
CA HIS A 45 1.77 5.25 -6.26
C HIS A 45 2.25 4.31 -7.37
N GLU A 46 3.19 3.41 -7.07
CA GLU A 46 3.60 2.40 -8.04
C GLU A 46 2.48 1.37 -8.29
N ALA A 47 1.70 1.01 -7.29
CA ALA A 47 0.52 0.14 -7.47
C ALA A 47 -0.53 0.82 -8.35
N ASP A 48 -0.80 2.10 -8.11
CA ASP A 48 -1.71 2.92 -8.91
C ASP A 48 -1.29 2.98 -10.38
N ARG A 49 0.00 3.27 -10.64
CA ARG A 49 0.55 3.29 -12.01
C ARG A 49 0.31 1.97 -12.76
N LEU A 50 0.43 0.84 -12.07
CA LEU A 50 0.27 -0.49 -12.68
C LEU A 50 -1.19 -0.89 -12.87
N LEU A 51 -2.08 -0.42 -12.01
CA LEU A 51 -3.49 -0.78 -12.05
C LEU A 51 -4.16 -0.20 -13.29
N LYS A 52 -4.98 -1.03 -13.94
CA LYS A 52 -5.94 -0.55 -14.93
C LYS A 52 -6.97 0.36 -14.25
N PRO A 53 -7.64 1.24 -15.00
CA PRO A 53 -8.73 2.06 -14.45
C PRO A 53 -9.87 1.25 -13.82
N SER A 54 -10.06 -0.01 -14.23
CA SER A 54 -11.04 -0.96 -13.67
C SER A 54 -10.44 -1.92 -12.64
N GLY A 55 -9.17 -1.73 -12.27
CA GLY A 55 -8.45 -2.64 -11.38
C GLY A 55 -8.82 -2.45 -9.91
N THR A 56 -8.51 -3.45 -9.09
CA THR A 56 -8.77 -3.43 -7.64
C THR A 56 -7.49 -3.65 -6.85
N ILE A 57 -7.39 -3.03 -5.67
CA ILE A 57 -6.30 -3.24 -4.72
C ILE A 57 -6.83 -3.74 -3.37
N TYR A 58 -6.16 -4.75 -2.82
CA TYR A 58 -6.33 -5.22 -1.45
C TYR A 58 -5.04 -4.99 -0.69
N VAL A 59 -5.14 -4.38 0.49
CA VAL A 59 -3.99 -4.08 1.34
C VAL A 59 -4.23 -4.65 2.73
N PHE A 60 -3.33 -5.52 3.16
CA PHE A 60 -3.30 -6.02 4.53
C PHE A 60 -2.52 -5.02 5.41
N MET A 61 -3.07 -4.66 6.57
CA MET A 61 -2.40 -3.76 7.51
C MET A 61 -2.96 -3.88 8.92
N GLY A 62 -2.13 -3.56 9.92
CA GLY A 62 -2.56 -3.40 11.30
C GLY A 62 -3.31 -2.09 11.57
N VAL A 63 -4.07 -2.05 12.66
CA VAL A 63 -4.90 -0.90 13.07
C VAL A 63 -4.13 0.43 13.18
N ARG A 64 -2.82 0.38 13.43
CA ARG A 64 -1.97 1.55 13.60
C ARG A 64 -1.84 2.40 12.34
N PHE A 65 -1.76 1.77 11.17
CA PHE A 65 -1.44 2.44 9.91
C PHE A 65 -2.56 2.37 8.88
N ILE A 66 -3.53 1.49 9.06
CA ILE A 66 -4.60 1.27 8.08
C ILE A 66 -5.44 2.51 7.76
N SER A 67 -5.70 3.39 8.73
CA SER A 67 -6.41 4.66 8.49
C SER A 67 -5.63 5.60 7.58
N TYR A 68 -4.31 5.60 7.67
CA TYR A 68 -3.44 6.42 6.82
C TYR A 68 -3.33 5.86 5.41
N LEU A 69 -3.25 4.53 5.26
CA LEU A 69 -3.29 3.90 3.95
C LEU A 69 -4.63 4.14 3.26
N TYR A 70 -5.73 4.08 4.02
CA TYR A 70 -7.05 4.45 3.54
C TYR A 70 -7.08 5.91 3.06
N ASP A 71 -6.48 6.83 3.82
CA ASP A 71 -6.45 8.26 3.44
C ASP A 71 -5.66 8.48 2.15
N ILE A 72 -4.48 7.87 2.02
CA ILE A 72 -3.65 7.91 0.79
C ILE A 72 -4.44 7.37 -0.40
N LEU A 73 -5.02 6.17 -0.27
CA LEU A 73 -5.78 5.54 -1.35
C LEU A 73 -7.00 6.37 -1.75
N SER A 74 -7.80 6.82 -0.78
CA SER A 74 -9.08 7.48 -1.06
C SER A 74 -8.94 8.94 -1.44
N ARG A 75 -8.18 9.73 -0.69
CA ARG A 75 -8.11 11.19 -0.85
C ARG A 75 -7.05 11.61 -1.85
N GLU A 76 -5.90 10.95 -1.84
CA GLU A 76 -4.76 11.37 -2.65
C GLU A 76 -4.77 10.68 -4.02
N LEU A 77 -5.08 9.38 -4.04
CA LEU A 77 -5.13 8.57 -5.27
C LEU A 77 -6.54 8.43 -5.85
N GLY A 78 -7.58 8.87 -5.13
CA GLY A 78 -8.96 8.90 -5.64
C GLY A 78 -9.67 7.55 -5.72
N TYR A 79 -9.16 6.51 -5.05
CA TYR A 79 -9.78 5.18 -5.04
C TYR A 79 -11.12 5.20 -4.31
N GLN A 80 -12.07 4.44 -4.85
CA GLN A 80 -13.34 4.18 -4.18
C GLN A 80 -13.17 3.06 -3.16
N PHE A 81 -13.53 3.35 -1.92
CA PHE A 81 -13.54 2.33 -0.88
C PHE A 81 -14.67 1.32 -1.15
N ASN A 82 -14.31 0.04 -1.17
CA ASN A 82 -15.28 -1.04 -1.41
C ASN A 82 -15.66 -1.74 -0.11
N SER A 83 -14.68 -2.30 0.61
CA SER A 83 -14.95 -3.16 1.77
C SER A 83 -13.81 -3.13 2.78
N TRP A 84 -14.16 -3.36 4.05
CA TRP A 84 -13.22 -3.69 5.12
C TRP A 84 -13.32 -5.19 5.40
N ILE A 85 -12.17 -5.89 5.33
CA ILE A 85 -12.11 -7.34 5.58
C ILE A 85 -11.48 -7.55 6.97
N CYS A 86 -12.19 -8.29 7.83
CA CYS A 86 -11.79 -8.61 9.20
C CYS A 86 -11.21 -10.02 9.30
#